data_AF-A0A7X6WSD1-F1
#
_entry.id   AF-A0A7X6WSD1-F1
#
_cell.length_a   1.000
_cell.length_b   1.000
_cell.length_c   1.000
_cell.angle_alpha   90.00
_cell.angle_beta   90.00
_cell.angle_gamma   90.00
#
_symmetry.space_group_name_H-M   'P 1'
#
loop_
_entity.id
_entity.type
_entity.pdbx_description
1 polymer ?
#
loop_
_entity_poly.entity_id
_entity_poly.type
_entity_poly.pdbx_seq_one_letter_code
_entity_poly.pdbx_strand_id
1 'polypeptide(L)'
;MAKKQEEKRSGINSNEFNSAITQICEEKGINKDRVMQTVEAALAAAYKKDYGKKSQNIRAEIDGVSGGVNFFLIKEVVDETSREFVVFDEEGEREEKMEEVVDGEEKLPRFNPERDITLEDAILIKKDAKVGDTIETELETQENYGRVAAQTAKQV
;
A
#
# COMPACT_ATOMS: atom_id res chain seq x y z
N MET A 1 23.81 -3.52 36.47
CA MET A 1 24.01 -4.05 35.11
C MET A 1 23.35 -5.41 35.03
N ALA A 2 22.27 -5.54 34.26
CA ALA A 2 21.73 -6.80 33.75
C ALA A 2 20.72 -6.45 32.66
N LYS A 3 21.22 -6.24 31.43
CA LYS A 3 20.40 -6.28 30.22
C LYS A 3 20.37 -7.74 29.79
N LYS A 4 19.21 -8.40 29.79
CA LYS A 4 18.95 -9.51 28.87
C LYS A 4 17.46 -9.79 28.71
N GLN A 5 16.99 -9.48 27.50
CA GLN A 5 16.01 -10.23 26.71
C GLN A 5 14.63 -10.47 27.34
N GLU A 6 13.67 -9.67 26.88
CA GLU A 6 12.34 -10.19 26.58
C GLU A 6 12.04 -9.77 25.15
N GLU A 7 12.12 -10.75 24.25
CA GLU A 7 11.79 -10.63 22.84
C GLU A 7 10.33 -10.19 22.70
N LYS A 8 10.11 -8.98 22.19
CA LYS A 8 8.80 -8.49 21.80
C LYS A 8 8.25 -9.38 20.69
N ARG A 9 7.33 -10.26 21.03
CA ARG A 9 6.52 -11.08 20.13
C ARG A 9 5.59 -10.21 19.29
N SER A 10 6.11 -9.58 18.23
CA SER A 10 5.30 -8.95 17.18
C SER A 10 5.29 -9.77 15.89
N GLY A 11 5.71 -11.04 15.95
CA GLY A 11 5.55 -12.01 14.87
C GLY A 11 4.41 -12.97 15.19
N ILE A 12 3.54 -13.24 14.22
CA ILE A 12 2.63 -14.38 14.28
C ILE A 12 3.48 -15.63 14.60
N ASN A 13 3.11 -16.43 15.59
CA ASN A 13 3.85 -17.66 15.91
C ASN A 13 3.90 -18.54 14.64
N SER A 14 5.06 -18.60 13.98
CA SER A 14 5.20 -19.18 12.64
C SER A 14 4.78 -20.65 12.59
N ASN A 15 4.85 -21.34 13.72
CA ASN A 15 4.43 -22.73 13.87
C ASN A 15 2.89 -22.89 13.96
N GLU A 16 2.20 -21.96 14.63
CA GLU A 16 0.74 -21.96 14.75
C GLU A 16 0.08 -21.54 13.43
N PHE A 17 0.69 -20.55 12.76
CA PHE A 17 0.26 -20.10 11.43
C PHE A 17 0.37 -21.19 10.38
N ASN A 18 1.53 -21.85 10.26
CA ASN A 18 1.70 -22.92 9.27
C ASN A 18 0.78 -24.12 9.53
N SER A 19 0.50 -24.44 10.80
CA SER A 19 -0.45 -25.49 11.17
C SER A 19 -1.87 -25.14 10.72
N ALA A 20 -2.34 -23.92 11.01
CA ALA A 20 -3.66 -23.45 10.61
C ALA A 20 -3.82 -23.41 9.08
N ILE A 21 -2.80 -22.94 8.35
CA ILE A 21 -2.81 -22.92 6.89
C ILE A 21 -2.90 -24.35 6.32
N THR A 22 -2.12 -25.29 6.86
CA THR A 22 -2.12 -26.69 6.40
C THR A 22 -3.50 -27.31 6.62
N GLN A 23 -4.10 -27.09 7.79
CA GLN A 23 -5.44 -27.58 8.10
C GLN A 23 -6.51 -27.03 7.13
N ILE A 24 -6.44 -25.73 6.78
CA ILE A 24 -7.35 -25.12 5.80
C ILE A 24 -7.13 -25.69 4.39
N CYS A 25 -5.87 -25.97 4.02
CA CYS A 25 -5.54 -26.59 2.74
C CYS A 25 -6.14 -28.00 2.63
N GLU A 26 -6.04 -28.80 3.69
CA GLU A 26 -6.59 -30.16 3.75
C GLU A 26 -8.13 -30.16 3.78
N GLU A 27 -8.76 -29.27 4.56
CA GLU A 27 -10.22 -29.23 4.70
C GLU A 27 -10.91 -28.71 3.44
N LYS A 28 -10.31 -27.71 2.77
CA LYS A 28 -10.91 -27.08 1.58
C LYS A 28 -10.37 -27.62 0.26
N GLY A 29 -9.34 -28.47 0.29
CA GLY A 29 -8.67 -28.96 -0.92
C GLY A 29 -8.04 -27.82 -1.74
N ILE A 30 -7.59 -26.75 -1.08
CA ILE A 30 -7.03 -25.56 -1.72
C ILE A 30 -5.50 -25.62 -1.62
N ASN A 31 -4.81 -25.23 -2.68
CA ASN A 31 -3.35 -25.17 -2.68
C ASN A 31 -2.83 -24.13 -1.67
N LYS A 32 -1.71 -24.41 -0.99
CA LYS A 32 -1.11 -23.51 0.01
C LYS A 32 -0.91 -22.10 -0.53
N ASP A 33 -0.50 -21.94 -1.79
CA ASP A 33 -0.36 -20.64 -2.45
C ASP A 33 -1.66 -19.84 -2.49
N ARG A 34 -2.79 -20.49 -2.78
CA ARG A 34 -4.10 -19.82 -2.84
C ARG A 34 -4.59 -19.39 -1.45
N VAL A 35 -4.30 -20.19 -0.43
CA VAL A 35 -4.61 -19.83 0.95
C VAL A 35 -3.74 -18.66 1.40
N MET A 36 -2.43 -18.70 1.14
CA MET A 36 -1.51 -17.59 1.44
C MET A 36 -1.98 -16.28 0.78
N GLN A 37 -2.30 -16.29 -0.52
CA GLN A 37 -2.85 -15.11 -1.21
C GLN A 37 -4.13 -14.57 -0.57
N THR A 38 -5.00 -15.45 -0.09
CA THR A 38 -6.24 -15.05 0.58
C THR A 38 -5.95 -14.39 1.92
N VAL A 39 -4.98 -14.92 2.67
CA VAL A 39 -4.55 -14.37 3.96
C VAL A 39 -3.84 -13.03 3.77
N GLU A 40 -2.95 -12.93 2.78
CA GLU A 40 -2.31 -11.67 2.37
C GLU A 40 -3.34 -10.60 2.02
N ALA A 41 -4.33 -10.94 1.19
CA ALA A 41 -5.41 -10.03 0.84
C ALA A 41 -6.23 -9.60 2.06
N ALA A 42 -6.50 -10.51 3.00
CA ALA A 42 -7.20 -10.22 4.24
C ALA A 42 -6.38 -9.28 5.16
N LEU A 43 -5.08 -9.54 5.30
CA LEU A 43 -4.17 -8.69 6.08
C LEU A 43 -4.05 -7.29 5.47
N ALA A 44 -3.91 -7.20 4.15
CA ALA A 44 -3.87 -5.93 3.44
C ALA A 44 -5.18 -5.13 3.61
N ALA A 45 -6.33 -5.80 3.55
CA ALA A 45 -7.64 -5.18 3.79
C ALA A 45 -7.80 -4.70 5.23
N ALA A 46 -7.31 -5.48 6.20
CA ALA A 46 -7.30 -5.09 7.61
C ALA A 46 -6.38 -3.88 7.84
N TYR A 47 -5.15 -3.91 7.33
CA TYR A 47 -4.22 -2.78 7.43
C TYR A 47 -4.80 -1.52 6.79
N LYS A 48 -5.42 -1.64 5.61
CA LYS A 48 -6.10 -0.53 4.95
C LYS A 48 -7.25 0.05 5.78
N LYS A 49 -7.96 -0.78 6.54
CA LYS A 49 -9.07 -0.35 7.40
C LYS A 49 -8.58 0.41 8.64
N ASP A 50 -7.51 -0.06 9.26
CA ASP A 50 -6.99 0.51 10.50
C ASP A 50 -6.02 1.69 10.29
N TYR A 51 -5.22 1.66 9.23
CA TYR A 51 -4.14 2.62 8.97
C TYR A 51 -4.17 3.26 7.57
N GLY A 52 -4.93 2.69 6.64
CA GLY A 52 -5.00 3.19 5.27
C GLY A 52 -5.91 4.41 5.12
N LYS A 53 -5.66 5.19 4.06
CA LYS A 53 -6.57 6.24 3.59
C LYS A 53 -7.53 5.71 2.54
N LYS A 54 -8.63 6.45 2.32
CA LYS A 54 -9.55 6.18 1.21
C LYS A 54 -8.75 6.14 -0.09
N SER A 55 -9.06 5.15 -0.92
CA SER A 55 -8.45 4.91 -2.23
C SER A 55 -7.06 4.26 -2.24
N GLN A 56 -6.29 4.17 -1.16
CA GLN A 56 -4.97 3.51 -1.22
C GLN A 56 -5.04 2.04 -1.66
N ASN A 57 -4.03 1.60 -2.41
CA ASN A 57 -3.87 0.20 -2.77
C ASN A 57 -2.74 -0.40 -1.94
N ILE A 58 -3.08 -1.29 -1.01
CA ILE A 58 -2.12 -1.88 -0.08
C ILE A 58 -2.03 -3.37 -0.40
N ARG A 59 -0.80 -3.87 -0.43
CA ARG A 59 -0.50 -5.29 -0.56
C ARG A 59 0.23 -5.75 0.69
N ALA A 60 -0.11 -6.94 1.17
CA ALA A 60 0.65 -7.60 2.21
C ALA A 60 1.41 -8.77 1.58
N GLU A 61 2.60 -9.03 2.05
CA GLU A 61 3.41 -10.19 1.70
C GLU A 61 3.84 -10.88 2.98
N ILE A 62 3.67 -12.19 3.04
CA ILE A 62 4.05 -13.00 4.20
C ILE A 62 5.33 -13.74 3.88
N ASP A 63 6.36 -13.54 4.70
CA ASP A 63 7.60 -14.29 4.59
C ASP A 63 7.37 -15.73 5.08
N GLY A 64 7.48 -16.70 4.17
CA GLY A 64 7.18 -18.11 4.46
C GLY A 64 8.13 -18.79 5.45
N VAL A 65 9.25 -18.16 5.80
CA VAL A 65 10.28 -18.71 6.69
C VAL A 65 10.13 -18.14 8.10
N SER A 66 10.07 -16.82 8.22
CA SER A 66 9.96 -16.10 9.49
C SER A 66 8.52 -15.94 9.96
N GLY A 67 7.54 -15.98 9.05
CA GLY A 67 6.15 -15.59 9.34
C GLY A 67 5.98 -14.08 9.54
N GLY A 68 7.00 -13.28 9.19
CA GLY A 68 6.91 -11.82 9.15
C GLY A 68 5.95 -11.36 8.06
N VAL A 69 5.23 -10.26 8.31
CA VAL A 69 4.30 -9.68 7.35
C VAL A 69 4.80 -8.29 6.98
N ASN A 70 5.04 -8.07 5.70
CA ASN A 70 5.42 -6.78 5.15
C ASN A 70 4.23 -6.18 4.40
N PHE A 71 4.08 -4.86 4.50
CA PHE A 71 3.03 -4.14 3.79
C PHE A 71 3.67 -3.22 2.75
N PHE A 72 3.05 -3.13 1.59
CA PHE A 72 3.51 -2.31 0.47
C PHE A 72 2.36 -1.42 0.02
N LEU A 73 2.63 -0.13 -0.11
CA LEU A 73 1.77 0.81 -0.81
C LEU A 73 2.07 0.73 -2.30
N ILE A 74 1.03 0.43 -3.06
CA ILE A 74 1.07 0.28 -4.50
C ILE A 74 0.56 1.57 -5.13
N LYS A 75 1.42 2.24 -5.91
CA LYS A 75 1.06 3.41 -6.70
C LYS A 75 1.26 3.17 -8.20
N GLU A 76 0.32 3.63 -9.00
CA GLU A 76 0.39 3.61 -10.47
C GLU A 76 1.14 4.83 -10.97
N VAL A 77 2.10 4.62 -11.86
CA VAL A 77 2.85 5.69 -12.52
C VAL A 77 1.96 6.33 -13.58
N VAL A 78 1.67 7.60 -13.41
CA VAL A 78 0.79 8.36 -14.29
C VAL A 78 1.42 9.67 -14.74
N ASP A 79 0.88 10.20 -15.81
CA ASP A 79 1.21 11.48 -16.41
C ASP A 79 -0.07 12.15 -16.93
N GLU A 80 0.07 13.33 -17.54
CA GLU A 80 -1.03 14.13 -18.06
C GLU A 80 -1.84 13.41 -19.16
N THR A 81 -1.28 12.39 -19.82
CA THR A 81 -2.02 11.55 -20.80
C THR A 81 -2.88 10.47 -20.14
N SER A 82 -2.60 10.11 -18.89
CA SER A 82 -3.30 9.04 -18.17
C SER A 82 -4.25 9.57 -17.10
N ARG A 83 -3.96 10.73 -16.52
CA ARG A 83 -4.74 11.35 -15.45
C ARG A 83 -4.93 12.83 -15.66
N GLU A 84 -6.11 13.31 -15.27
CA GLU A 84 -6.39 14.74 -15.21
C GLU A 84 -5.87 15.33 -13.89
N PHE A 85 -4.93 16.27 -13.99
CA PHE A 85 -4.39 17.02 -12.85
C PHE A 85 -5.17 18.33 -12.70
N VAL A 86 -6.01 18.40 -11.67
CA VAL A 86 -6.73 19.64 -11.33
C VAL A 86 -5.80 20.50 -10.49
N VAL A 87 -5.23 21.55 -11.10
CA VAL A 87 -4.46 22.58 -10.42
C VAL A 87 -5.45 23.49 -9.67
N PHE A 88 -5.24 23.69 -8.37
CA PHE A 88 -6.00 24.68 -7.60
C PHE A 88 -5.22 25.99 -7.63
N ASP A 89 -5.76 27.03 -8.25
CA ASP A 89 -5.20 28.38 -8.10
C ASP A 89 -5.48 28.94 -6.69
N GLU A 90 -4.57 29.81 -6.21
CA GLU A 90 -4.52 30.35 -4.83
C GLU A 90 -5.80 31.11 -4.39
N GLU A 91 -6.75 31.35 -5.29
CA GLU A 91 -8.01 32.05 -5.00
C GLU A 91 -9.19 31.13 -4.65
N GLY A 92 -8.99 29.82 -4.55
CA GLY A 92 -9.98 28.92 -3.95
C GLY A 92 -11.32 28.84 -4.70
N GLU A 93 -11.37 29.29 -5.96
CA GLU A 93 -12.51 29.05 -6.84
C GLU A 93 -12.47 27.59 -7.30
N ARG A 94 -13.18 26.78 -6.52
CA ARG A 94 -13.48 25.40 -6.80
C ARG A 94 -14.30 25.36 -8.10
N GLU A 95 -13.67 25.12 -9.25
CA GLU A 95 -14.40 24.43 -10.32
C GLU A 95 -14.62 22.98 -9.85
N GLU A 96 -15.64 22.79 -9.00
CA GLU A 96 -16.43 21.59 -9.11
C GLU A 96 -17.15 21.69 -10.45
N LYS A 97 -16.45 21.35 -11.54
CA LYS A 97 -17.14 20.77 -12.68
C LYS A 97 -17.63 19.39 -12.26
N MET A 98 -18.69 19.40 -11.45
CA MET A 98 -19.70 18.37 -11.53
C MET A 98 -20.37 18.57 -12.89
N GLU A 99 -19.78 17.99 -13.94
CA GLU A 99 -20.42 17.99 -15.26
C GLU A 99 -20.38 16.59 -15.84
N GLU A 100 -21.58 15.99 -15.72
CA GLU A 100 -22.30 15.22 -16.72
C GLU A 100 -21.52 14.16 -17.50
N VAL A 101 -22.08 12.95 -17.46
CA VAL A 101 -21.89 11.90 -18.45
C VAL A 101 -22.18 12.46 -19.84
N VAL A 102 -21.15 13.02 -20.50
CA VAL A 102 -21.22 13.34 -21.93
C VAL A 102 -20.83 12.08 -22.69
N ASP A 103 -21.81 11.58 -23.43
CA ASP A 103 -21.69 10.45 -24.35
C ASP A 103 -20.60 10.75 -25.39
N GLY A 104 -19.48 10.01 -25.35
CA GLY A 104 -18.56 9.89 -26.49
C GLY A 104 -17.15 10.48 -26.39
N GLU A 105 -16.76 11.14 -25.30
CA GLU A 105 -15.36 11.56 -25.09
C GLU A 105 -14.79 10.90 -23.82
N GLU A 106 -13.75 10.08 -23.95
CA GLU A 106 -13.05 9.44 -22.84
C GLU A 106 -12.30 10.48 -21.99
N LYS A 107 -13.00 11.20 -21.12
CA LYS A 107 -12.35 12.06 -20.11
C LYS A 107 -11.52 11.20 -19.17
N LEU A 108 -10.23 11.56 -19.02
CA LEU A 108 -9.29 10.81 -18.20
C LEU A 108 -9.69 10.84 -16.72
N PRO A 109 -9.47 9.75 -15.97
CA PRO A 109 -9.76 9.73 -14.54
C PRO A 109 -8.90 10.75 -13.79
N ARG A 110 -9.46 11.36 -12.74
CA ARG A 110 -8.75 12.35 -11.92
C ARG A 110 -7.53 11.73 -11.22
N PHE A 111 -6.45 12.51 -11.13
CA PHE A 111 -5.28 12.16 -10.34
C PHE A 111 -5.61 12.05 -8.85
N ASN A 112 -5.13 10.98 -8.20
CA ASN A 112 -5.24 10.76 -6.78
C ASN A 112 -3.86 10.41 -6.19
N PRO A 113 -3.25 11.30 -5.36
CA PRO A 113 -1.91 11.09 -4.82
C PRO A 113 -1.78 9.86 -3.91
N GLU A 114 -2.90 9.30 -3.46
CA GLU A 114 -2.95 8.08 -2.63
C GLU A 114 -2.84 6.79 -3.45
N ARG A 115 -3.10 6.85 -4.77
CA ARG A 115 -3.03 5.71 -5.70
C ARG A 115 -2.05 5.91 -6.83
N ASP A 116 -1.70 7.14 -7.10
CA ASP A 116 -0.99 7.55 -8.29
C ASP A 116 0.31 8.24 -7.88
N ILE A 117 1.34 8.06 -8.70
CA ILE A 117 2.64 8.70 -8.59
C ILE A 117 2.99 9.29 -9.95
N THR A 118 3.53 10.51 -9.97
CA THR A 118 3.94 11.13 -11.23
C THR A 118 5.10 10.34 -11.83
N LEU A 119 5.27 10.37 -13.15
CA LEU A 119 6.44 9.78 -13.80
C LEU A 119 7.74 10.33 -13.20
N GLU A 120 7.79 11.61 -12.88
CA GLU A 120 8.95 12.27 -12.26
C GLU A 120 9.29 11.65 -10.90
N ASP A 121 8.31 11.54 -9.99
CA ASP A 121 8.48 10.92 -8.68
C ASP A 121 8.79 9.42 -8.79
N ALA A 122 8.18 8.73 -9.76
CA ALA A 122 8.43 7.33 -10.01
C ALA A 122 9.87 7.07 -10.43
N ILE A 123 10.45 7.94 -11.27
CA ILE A 123 11.85 7.85 -11.71
C ILE A 123 12.82 8.05 -10.53
N LEU A 124 12.47 8.87 -9.53
CA LEU A 124 13.28 9.05 -8.32
C LEU A 124 13.42 7.77 -7.51
N ILE A 125 12.36 6.95 -7.47
CA ILE A 125 12.35 5.67 -6.76
C ILE A 125 12.95 4.57 -7.65
N LYS A 126 12.55 4.53 -8.92
CA LYS A 126 12.92 3.52 -9.91
C LYS A 126 13.26 4.21 -11.24
N LYS A 127 14.55 4.33 -11.55
CA LYS A 127 15.04 5.06 -12.74
C LYS A 127 14.51 4.59 -14.10
N ASP A 128 14.05 3.35 -14.20
CA ASP A 128 13.48 2.78 -15.44
C ASP A 128 11.93 2.81 -15.44
N ALA A 129 11.31 3.52 -14.49
CA ALA A 129 9.85 3.61 -14.40
C ALA A 129 9.25 4.25 -15.66
N LYS A 130 8.13 3.68 -16.13
CA LYS A 130 7.35 4.17 -17.26
C LYS A 130 5.91 4.43 -16.85
N VAL A 131 5.22 5.27 -17.61
CA VAL A 131 3.77 5.46 -17.45
C VAL A 131 3.07 4.11 -17.56
N GLY A 132 2.16 3.83 -16.63
CA GLY A 132 1.47 2.55 -16.47
C GLY A 132 2.23 1.52 -15.62
N ASP A 133 3.48 1.78 -15.22
CA ASP A 133 4.16 0.93 -14.26
C ASP A 133 3.54 1.06 -12.87
N THR A 134 3.88 0.12 -12.00
CA THR A 134 3.51 0.15 -10.60
C THR A 134 4.75 0.30 -9.73
N ILE A 135 4.70 1.26 -8.80
CA ILE A 135 5.73 1.47 -7.80
C ILE A 135 5.23 0.93 -6.47
N GLU A 136 6.02 0.04 -5.89
CA GLU A 136 5.78 -0.54 -4.57
C GLU A 136 6.66 0.21 -3.57
N THR A 137 6.05 0.83 -2.57
CA THR A 137 6.77 1.47 -1.45
C THR A 137 6.47 0.68 -0.19
N GLU A 138 7.52 0.18 0.46
CA GLU A 138 7.38 -0.52 1.72
C GLU A 138 6.80 0.42 2.79
N LEU A 139 5.67 0.01 3.39
CA LEU A 139 5.04 0.69 4.49
C LEU A 139 5.72 0.24 5.77
N GLU A 140 6.22 1.20 6.54
CA GLU A 140 6.79 0.91 7.84
C GLU A 140 5.74 0.22 8.73
N THR A 141 6.01 -1.03 9.12
CA THR A 141 5.31 -1.68 10.22
C THR A 141 5.66 -0.90 11.49
N GLN A 142 4.65 -0.47 12.26
CA GLN A 142 4.82 0.50 13.37
C GLN A 142 5.64 -0.04 14.56
N GLU A 143 6.94 -0.24 14.39
CA GLU A 143 7.90 -0.11 15.49
C GLU A 143 8.74 1.16 15.38
N ASN A 144 8.78 1.83 14.21
CA ASN A 144 9.64 3.02 13.99
C ASN A 144 8.92 4.31 13.53
N TYR A 145 7.64 4.26 13.15
CA TYR A 145 6.91 5.42 12.63
C TYR A 145 6.95 6.64 13.58
N GLY A 146 6.95 6.41 14.90
CA GLY A 146 7.06 7.49 15.90
C GLY A 146 8.38 8.27 15.88
N ARG A 147 9.49 7.67 15.40
CA ARG A 147 10.80 8.35 15.32
C ARG A 147 10.99 9.10 14.01
N VAL A 148 10.54 8.52 12.90
CA VAL A 148 10.64 9.14 11.57
C VAL A 148 9.70 10.35 11.49
N ALA A 149 8.45 10.23 11.97
CA ALA A 149 7.53 11.36 12.04
C ALA A 149 8.07 12.50 12.94
N ALA A 150 8.69 12.18 14.07
CA ALA A 150 9.28 13.16 14.98
C ALA A 150 10.53 13.86 14.39
N GLN A 151 11.29 13.17 13.54
CA GLN A 151 12.48 13.75 12.92
C GLN A 151 12.14 14.66 11.74
N THR A 152 11.12 14.30 10.95
CA THR A 152 10.62 15.12 9.84
C THR A 152 9.88 16.36 10.35
N ALA A 153 9.13 16.26 11.45
CA ALA A 153 8.50 17.41 12.11
C ALA A 153 9.50 18.43 12.70
N LYS A 154 10.78 18.05 12.85
CA LYS A 154 11.84 18.92 13.35
C LYS A 154 12.59 19.66 12.23
N GLN A 155 12.40 19.26 10.98
CA GLN A 155 13.02 19.87 9.79
C GLN A 155 12.05 20.73 8.96
N VAL A 156 10.78 20.81 9.36
CA VAL A 156 9.82 21.81 8.86
C VAL A 156 9.84 23.06 9.71
#